data_AF-A0A093JJH7-F1
#
_entry.id   AF-A0A093JJH7-F1
#
_cell.length_a   1.000
_cell.length_b   1.000
_cell.length_c   1.000
_cell.angle_alpha   90.00
_cell.angle_beta   90.00
_cell.angle_gamma   90.00
#
_symmetry.space_group_name_H-M   'P 1'
#
loop_
_entity.id
_entity.type
_entity.pdbx_description
1 polymer ?
#
loop_
_entity_poly.entity_id
_entity_poly.type
_entity_poly.pdbx_seq_one_letter_code
_entity_poly.pdbx_strand_id
1 'polypeptide(L)'
;NRTSEKKEVMVAMYKLFAFLNASLGNITRDQEELNPTAKELLDRLHNTTKTTRGLISNLTCLLCKNYNIFQVDVNYGESSKGKSAFKKKQQGCQVLRKYVQVISHAARIL
;
A
#
# COMPACT_ATOMS: atom_id res chain seq x y z
N ASN A 1 11.09 -26.18 9.08
CA ASN A 1 11.25 -25.46 7.79
C ASN A 1 11.09 -23.93 7.98
N ARG A 2 11.69 -23.35 9.04
CA ARG A 2 11.43 -21.96 9.52
C ARG A 2 11.86 -20.85 8.55
N THR A 3 12.79 -21.16 7.64
CA THR A 3 13.25 -20.23 6.60
C THR A 3 12.20 -20.03 5.51
N SER A 4 11.41 -21.07 5.17
CA SER A 4 10.30 -20.97 4.21
C SER A 4 9.18 -20.07 4.74
N GLU A 5 8.82 -20.23 6.01
CA GLU A 5 7.77 -19.43 6.66
C GLU A 5 8.13 -17.94 6.69
N LYS A 6 9.37 -17.60 7.07
CA LYS A 6 9.83 -16.20 7.04
C LYS A 6 9.82 -15.63 5.62
N LYS A 7 10.24 -16.41 4.62
CA LYS A 7 10.21 -16.00 3.21
C LYS A 7 8.78 -15.66 2.77
N GLU A 8 7.83 -16.54 3.06
CA GLU A 8 6.41 -16.36 2.71
C GLU A 8 5.81 -15.11 3.37
N VAL A 9 6.14 -14.87 4.64
CA VAL A 9 5.73 -13.66 5.36
C VAL A 9 6.28 -12.40 4.67
N MET A 10 7.56 -12.37 4.30
CA MET A 10 8.16 -11.20 3.64
C MET A 10 7.54 -10.96 2.24
N VAL A 11 7.22 -12.02 1.51
CA VAL A 11 6.49 -11.93 0.24
C VAL A 11 5.07 -11.38 0.47
N ALA A 12 4.35 -11.85 1.48
CA ALA A 12 3.03 -11.34 1.82
C ALA A 12 3.06 -9.85 2.22
N MET A 13 4.06 -9.45 3.01
CA MET A 13 4.29 -8.04 3.36
C MET A 13 4.54 -7.19 2.12
N TYR A 14 5.39 -7.65 1.20
CA TYR A 14 5.65 -6.95 -0.05
C TYR A 14 4.36 -6.73 -0.84
N LYS A 15 3.56 -7.79 -1.03
CA LYS A 15 2.28 -7.70 -1.76
C LYS A 15 1.31 -6.72 -1.10
N LEU A 16 1.21 -6.76 0.22
CA LEU A 16 0.38 -5.83 0.99
C LEU A 16 0.80 -4.38 0.76
N PHE A 17 2.09 -4.06 0.93
CA PHE A 17 2.56 -2.68 0.76
C PHE A 17 2.48 -2.20 -0.69
N ALA A 18 2.70 -3.09 -1.66
CA ALA A 18 2.53 -2.76 -3.08
C ALA A 18 1.08 -2.41 -3.43
N PHE A 19 0.11 -3.20 -2.94
CA PHE A 19 -1.32 -2.89 -3.06
C PHE A 19 -1.67 -1.55 -2.40
N LEU A 20 -1.17 -1.31 -1.18
CA LEU A 20 -1.41 -0.07 -0.45
C LEU A 20 -0.82 1.15 -1.16
N ASN A 21 0.41 1.06 -1.67
CA ASN A 21 1.06 2.15 -2.39
C ASN A 21 0.28 2.55 -3.65
N ALA A 22 -0.19 1.56 -4.44
CA ALA A 22 -1.03 1.84 -5.60
C ALA A 22 -2.37 2.48 -5.21
N SER A 23 -3.01 1.94 -4.18
CA SER A 23 -4.29 2.46 -3.69
C SER A 23 -4.16 3.88 -3.14
N LEU A 24 -3.12 4.18 -2.35
CA LEU A 24 -2.83 5.52 -1.84
C LEU A 24 -2.59 6.51 -2.98
N GLY A 25 -1.88 6.11 -4.04
CA GLY A 25 -1.70 6.95 -5.23
C GLY A 25 -3.02 7.29 -5.92
N ASN A 26 -3.94 6.32 -6.05
CA ASN A 26 -5.28 6.56 -6.58
C ASN A 26 -6.09 7.50 -5.69
N ILE A 27 -6.11 7.25 -4.38
CA ILE A 27 -6.82 8.08 -3.40
C ILE A 27 -6.29 9.51 -3.42
N THR A 28 -4.97 9.69 -3.46
CA THR A 28 -4.33 11.01 -3.46
C THR A 28 -4.77 11.82 -4.67
N ARG A 29 -4.68 11.25 -5.88
CA ARG A 29 -5.17 11.90 -7.11
C ARG A 29 -6.65 12.23 -7.05
N ASP A 30 -7.47 11.29 -6.57
CA ASP A 30 -8.90 11.52 -6.41
C ASP A 30 -9.18 12.64 -5.38
N GLN A 31 -8.39 12.77 -4.31
CA GLN A 31 -8.54 13.85 -3.32
C GLN A 31 -8.01 15.20 -3.82
N GLU A 32 -6.95 15.22 -4.63
CA GLU A 32 -6.47 16.44 -5.30
C GLU A 32 -7.55 17.02 -6.22
N GLU A 33 -8.27 16.17 -6.95
CA GLU A 33 -9.40 16.57 -7.79
C GLU A 33 -10.64 16.98 -6.97
N LEU A 34 -11.03 16.17 -5.97
CA LEU A 34 -12.30 16.32 -5.27
C LEU A 34 -12.25 17.34 -4.12
N ASN A 35 -11.10 17.49 -3.47
CA ASN A 35 -10.92 18.31 -2.26
C ASN A 35 -9.54 19.00 -2.24
N PRO A 36 -9.20 19.84 -3.24
CA PRO A 36 -7.86 20.43 -3.39
C PRO A 36 -7.41 21.31 -2.22
N THR A 37 -8.34 21.85 -1.43
CA THR A 37 -8.04 22.70 -0.27
C THR A 37 -7.76 21.91 1.01
N ALA A 38 -7.95 20.59 1.01
CA ALA A 38 -7.71 19.72 2.18
C ALA A 38 -6.22 19.41 2.37
N LYS A 39 -5.39 20.45 2.53
CA LYS A 39 -3.92 20.37 2.56
C LYS A 39 -3.40 19.33 3.56
N GLU A 40 -3.92 19.33 4.79
CA GLU A 40 -3.48 18.35 5.80
C GLU A 40 -3.70 16.89 5.37
N LEU A 41 -4.84 16.60 4.74
CA LEU A 41 -5.13 15.26 4.24
C LEU A 41 -4.16 14.88 3.12
N LEU A 42 -3.96 15.77 2.15
CA LEU A 42 -3.06 15.53 1.02
C LEU A 42 -1.62 15.32 1.49
N ASP A 43 -1.14 16.13 2.43
CA ASP A 43 0.20 15.98 3.02
C ASP A 43 0.37 14.63 3.73
N ARG A 44 -0.64 14.20 4.51
CA ARG A 44 -0.62 12.88 5.17
C ARG A 44 -0.62 11.74 4.15
N LEU A 45 -1.40 11.84 3.07
CA LEU A 45 -1.45 10.84 2.00
C LEU A 45 -0.11 10.75 1.25
N HIS A 46 0.47 11.89 0.87
CA HIS A 46 1.79 11.96 0.23
C HIS A 46 2.89 11.39 1.10
N ASN A 47 2.92 11.77 2.39
CA ASN A 47 3.90 11.25 3.35
C ASN A 47 3.75 9.74 3.56
N THR A 48 2.52 9.24 3.71
CA THR A 48 2.26 7.80 3.87
C THR A 48 2.69 7.04 2.62
N THR A 49 2.44 7.58 1.43
CA THR A 49 2.88 7.00 0.15
C THR A 49 4.41 6.94 0.08
N LYS A 50 5.10 8.03 0.44
CA LYS A 50 6.57 8.09 0.47
C LYS A 50 7.16 7.04 1.42
N THR A 51 6.65 6.94 2.64
CA THR A 51 7.10 5.93 3.61
C THR A 51 6.84 4.52 3.11
N THR A 52 5.68 4.27 2.49
CA THR A 52 5.34 2.96 1.93
C THR A 52 6.29 2.55 0.81
N ARG A 53 6.69 3.48 -0.07
CA ARG A 53 7.71 3.20 -1.11
C ARG A 53 9.05 2.78 -0.51
N GLY A 54 9.50 3.46 0.55
CA GLY A 54 10.72 3.09 1.27
C GLY A 54 10.67 1.67 1.84
N LEU A 55 9.54 1.28 2.45
CA LEU A 55 9.32 -0.07 2.95
C LEU A 55 9.36 -1.13 1.84
N ILE A 56 8.72 -0.85 0.69
CA ILE A 56 8.75 -1.73 -0.48
C ILE A 56 10.19 -1.93 -0.97
N SER A 57 10.99 -0.85 -1.07
CA SER A 57 12.40 -0.95 -1.46
C SER A 57 13.20 -1.81 -0.49
N ASN A 58 13.03 -1.63 0.82
CA ASN A 58 13.71 -2.46 1.83
C ASN A 58 13.32 -3.94 1.72
N LEU A 59 12.02 -4.22 1.55
CA LEU A 59 11.53 -5.58 1.33
C LEU A 59 12.07 -6.18 0.04
N THR A 60 12.14 -5.40 -1.04
CA THR A 60 12.75 -5.84 -2.31
C THR A 60 14.19 -6.26 -2.08
N CYS A 61 15.00 -5.43 -1.41
CA CYS A 61 16.39 -5.75 -1.12
C CYS A 61 16.52 -7.03 -0.29
N LEU A 62 15.68 -7.19 0.73
CA LEU A 62 15.67 -8.37 1.58
C LEU A 62 15.28 -9.63 0.79
N LEU A 63 14.22 -9.55 -0.03
CA LEU A 63 13.74 -10.65 -0.85
C LEU A 63 14.77 -11.09 -1.91
N CYS A 64 15.42 -10.13 -2.57
CA CYS A 64 16.47 -10.42 -3.54
C CYS A 64 17.70 -11.05 -2.86
N LYS A 65 18.24 -10.42 -1.81
CA LYS A 65 19.51 -10.83 -1.20
C LYS A 65 19.40 -12.13 -0.40
N ASN A 66 18.31 -12.32 0.34
CA ASN A 66 18.21 -13.42 1.30
C ASN A 66 17.40 -14.61 0.76
N TYR A 67 16.56 -14.40 -0.25
CA TYR A 67 15.64 -15.42 -0.75
C TYR A 67 15.69 -15.63 -2.27
N ASN A 68 16.55 -14.90 -3.01
CA ASN A 68 16.68 -14.97 -4.47
C ASN A 68 15.34 -14.76 -5.21
N ILE A 69 14.47 -13.90 -4.66
CA ILE A 69 13.21 -13.50 -5.31
C ILE A 69 13.41 -12.14 -5.97
N PHE A 70 13.41 -12.11 -7.29
CA PHE A 70 13.60 -10.88 -8.08
C PHE A 70 12.28 -10.27 -8.56
N GLN A 71 11.19 -11.04 -8.55
CA GLN A 71 9.87 -10.60 -8.95
C GLN A 71 8.83 -11.14 -7.98
N VAL A 72 7.90 -10.28 -7.58
CA VAL A 72 6.73 -10.66 -6.78
C VAL A 72 5.51 -10.29 -7.58
N ASP A 73 4.63 -11.27 -7.80
CA ASP A 73 3.34 -11.03 -8.43
C ASP A 73 2.41 -10.27 -7.46
N VAL A 74 1.85 -9.16 -7.93
CA VAL A 74 1.04 -8.23 -7.14
C VAL A 74 -0.24 -7.91 -7.89
N ASN A 75 -1.37 -8.02 -7.17
CA ASN A 75 -2.64 -7.46 -7.61
C ASN A 75 -2.79 -6.05 -7.03
N TYR A 76 -3.04 -5.05 -7.89
CA TYR A 76 -3.14 -3.63 -7.52
C TYR A 76 -4.57 -3.17 -7.22
N GLY A 77 -5.55 -4.06 -7.25
CA GLY A 77 -6.96 -3.73 -7.06
C GLY A 77 -7.58 -3.04 -8.27
N GLU A 78 -8.87 -2.74 -8.15
CA GLU A 78 -9.60 -2.05 -9.20
C GLU A 78 -9.25 -0.56 -9.28
N SER A 79 -9.20 -0.05 -10.51
CA SER A 79 -9.10 1.38 -10.76
C SER A 79 -10.35 2.14 -10.30
N SER A 80 -10.15 3.34 -9.76
CA SER A 80 -11.24 4.30 -9.48
C SER A 80 -11.60 5.17 -10.68
N LYS A 81 -10.86 5.04 -11.80
CA LYS A 81 -11.10 5.81 -13.04
C LYS A 81 -12.50 5.54 -13.58
N GLY A 82 -13.19 6.61 -13.98
CA GLY A 82 -14.55 6.54 -14.53
C GLY A 82 -15.66 6.29 -13.50
N LYS A 83 -15.32 6.09 -12.21
CA LYS A 83 -16.32 5.97 -11.14
C LYS A 83 -16.81 7.35 -10.69
N SER A 84 -18.05 7.40 -10.18
CA SER A 84 -18.62 8.63 -9.63
C SER A 84 -17.84 9.14 -8.42
N ALA A 85 -17.93 10.45 -8.15
CA ALA A 85 -17.26 11.07 -7.00
C ALA A 85 -17.59 10.37 -5.67
N PHE A 86 -18.86 9.99 -5.46
CA PHE A 86 -19.25 9.24 -4.27
C PHE A 86 -18.55 7.87 -4.19
N LYS A 87 -18.48 7.13 -5.31
CA LYS A 87 -17.81 5.82 -5.34
C LYS A 87 -16.31 5.92 -5.11
N LYS A 88 -15.64 6.94 -5.67
CA LYS A 88 -14.23 7.25 -5.37
C LYS A 88 -14.02 7.48 -3.87
N LYS A 89 -14.84 8.34 -3.25
CA LYS A 89 -14.80 8.61 -1.79
C LYS A 89 -15.07 7.35 -0.95
N GLN A 90 -16.08 6.57 -1.31
CA GLN A 90 -16.45 5.33 -0.62
C GLN A 90 -15.31 4.31 -0.66
N GLN A 91 -14.75 4.04 -1.84
CA GLN A 91 -13.67 3.09 -2.01
C GLN A 91 -12.39 3.53 -1.30
N GLY A 92 -12.00 4.80 -1.43
CA GLY A 92 -10.83 5.32 -0.73
C GLY A 92 -10.95 5.19 0.80
N CYS A 93 -12.12 5.49 1.34
CA CYS A 93 -12.39 5.33 2.78
C CYS A 93 -12.33 3.86 3.23
N GLN A 94 -12.89 2.93 2.46
CA GLN A 94 -12.82 1.50 2.74
C GLN A 94 -11.38 0.98 2.76
N VAL A 95 -10.56 1.40 1.79
CA VAL A 95 -9.15 1.03 1.74
C VAL A 95 -8.39 1.57 2.95
N LEU A 96 -8.55 2.86 3.29
CA LEU A 96 -7.86 3.46 4.44
C LEU A 96 -8.28 2.81 5.76
N ARG A 97 -9.55 2.43 5.91
CA ARG A 97 -10.02 1.67 7.07
C ARG A 97 -9.33 0.30 7.16
N LYS A 98 -9.22 -0.41 6.02
CA LYS A 98 -8.53 -1.70 5.98
C LYS A 98 -7.03 -1.56 6.26
N TYR A 99 -6.41 -0.50 5.76
CA TYR A 99 -5.01 -0.17 6.02
C TYR A 99 -4.72 -0.09 7.53
N VAL A 100 -5.50 0.71 8.26
CA VAL A 100 -5.32 0.87 9.72
C VAL A 100 -5.45 -0.46 10.46
N GLN A 101 -6.37 -1.33 10.02
CA GLN A 101 -6.54 -2.66 10.61
C GLN A 101 -5.34 -3.57 10.34
N VAL A 102 -4.81 -3.59 9.11
CA VAL A 102 -3.76 -4.54 8.72
C VAL A 102 -2.37 -4.07 9.15
N ILE A 103 -2.09 -2.76 9.11
CA ILE A 103 -0.75 -2.24 9.41
C ILE A 103 -0.31 -2.52 10.85
N SER A 104 -1.25 -2.48 11.80
CA SER A 104 -0.98 -2.81 13.21
C SER A 104 -0.57 -4.27 13.41
N HIS A 105 -1.14 -5.18 12.62
CA HIS A 105 -0.76 -6.59 12.62
C HIS A 105 0.60 -6.78 11.94
N ALA A 106 0.81 -6.12 10.80
CA ALA A 106 2.08 -6.19 10.08
C ALA A 106 3.26 -5.71 10.93
N ALA A 107 3.08 -4.64 11.70
CA ALA A 107 4.09 -4.10 12.59
C ALA A 107 4.50 -5.03 13.75
N ARG A 108 3.67 -6.03 14.11
CA ARG A 108 4.01 -7.02 15.16
C ARG A 108 4.76 -8.23 14.62
N ILE A 109 4.71 -8.45 13.30
CA ILE A 109 5.30 -9.61 12.64
C ILE A 109 6.73 -9.30 12.20
N LEU A 110 7.00 -8.06 11.80
CA LEU A 110 8.33 -7.52 11.51
C LEU A 110 9.14 -7.35 12.80
#